data_AF-A0A5C6TQV2-F1
#
_entry.id   AF-A0A5C6TQV2-F1
#
_cell.length_a   1.000
_cell.length_b   1.000
_cell.length_c   1.000
_cell.angle_alpha   90.00
_cell.angle_beta   90.00
_cell.angle_gamma   90.00
#
_symmetry.space_group_name_H-M   'P 1'
#
loop_
_entity.id
_entity.type
_entity.pdbx_description
1 polymer ?
#
loop_
_entity_poly.entity_id
_entity_poly.type
_entity_poly.pdbx_seq_one_letter_code
_entity_poly.pdbx_strand_id
1 'polypeptide(L)'
;MVLNSLKAKAIKGEEEEEEDQQVLRAILSSINNFEFWHEVEMLAKILRPIENAQRCSERDHSCVGEVIPRWLTIQSRWDALEEANQDPLINYSELRQWRVQRMKGQTTDIHHFAFALDPRTTIGEGLGLDTMERAHRFLEENTSNEEYQQLFGEFCRFRAREGALFGPTSRIYREQPKTPHTPSHYYILSAWGYFGSMGVKLATLARRVLGSLANSVPSERSFSATNYLHCKLRNRLSPLSTDKVTFIYMNSRVLKRLKTVKDNPAEPMVVKNWETVDVARLVKIENAFQDSIVVDGWGWEETDLEDSGDDMDIGQ
;
A
#
# COMPACT_ATOMS: atom_id res chain seq x y z
N MET A 1 24.02 62.91 13.00
CA MET A 1 24.01 61.44 12.78
C MET A 1 22.70 60.79 13.22
N VAL A 2 22.15 61.08 14.41
CA VAL A 2 20.93 60.44 14.95
C VAL A 2 19.63 60.76 14.18
N LEU A 3 19.45 61.98 13.67
CA LEU A 3 18.27 62.34 12.87
C LEU A 3 18.16 61.59 11.54
N ASN A 4 19.30 61.24 10.93
CA ASN A 4 19.32 60.51 9.66
C ASN A 4 18.99 59.02 9.88
N SER A 5 19.35 58.43 11.03
CA SER A 5 19.00 57.04 11.34
C SER A 5 17.52 56.88 11.73
N LEU A 6 16.93 57.88 12.37
CA LEU A 6 15.49 57.90 12.68
C LEU A 6 14.64 58.07 11.42
N LYS A 7 15.03 58.93 10.47
CA LYS A 7 14.39 59.03 9.16
C LYS A 7 14.49 57.74 8.36
N ALA A 8 15.66 57.10 8.34
CA ALA A 8 15.84 55.82 7.64
C ALA A 8 15.00 54.69 8.25
N LYS A 9 14.81 54.67 9.57
CA LYS A 9 13.90 53.72 10.25
C LYS A 9 12.42 53.97 9.95
N ALA A 10 12.01 55.23 9.88
CA ALA A 10 10.63 55.59 9.56
C ALA A 10 10.27 55.23 8.12
N ILE A 11 11.14 55.56 7.15
CA ILE A 11 10.96 55.21 5.74
C ILE A 11 10.90 53.69 5.55
N LYS A 12 11.77 52.94 6.25
CA LYS A 12 11.78 51.47 6.17
C LYS A 12 10.51 50.83 6.77
N GLY A 13 9.92 51.44 7.80
CA GLY A 13 8.64 51.00 8.35
C GLY A 13 7.44 51.34 7.46
N GLU A 14 7.48 52.49 6.76
CA GLU A 14 6.48 52.86 5.75
C GLU A 14 6.55 51.94 4.51
N GLU A 15 7.76 51.59 4.06
CA GLU A 15 7.97 50.62 2.97
C GLU A 15 7.48 49.20 3.35
N GLU A 16 7.74 48.73 4.58
CA GLU A 16 7.21 47.45 5.09
C GLU A 16 5.67 47.46 5.19
N GLU A 17 5.05 48.55 5.68
CA GLU A 17 3.58 48.66 5.73
C GLU A 17 2.94 48.72 4.33
N GLU A 18 3.59 49.35 3.36
CA GLU A 18 3.08 49.44 1.98
C GLU A 18 3.21 48.10 1.23
N GLU A 19 4.29 47.35 1.46
CA GLU A 19 4.44 45.96 1.00
C GLU A 19 3.36 45.05 1.61
N ASP A 20 3.15 45.11 2.93
CA ASP A 20 2.12 44.33 3.61
C ASP A 20 0.71 44.64 3.08
N GLN A 21 0.41 45.91 2.79
CA GLN A 21 -0.86 46.32 2.18
C GLN A 21 -1.00 45.87 0.71
N GLN A 22 0.09 45.78 -0.05
CA GLN A 22 0.04 45.20 -1.40
C GLN A 22 -0.18 43.69 -1.35
N VAL A 23 0.51 42.98 -0.47
CA VAL A 23 0.33 41.55 -0.25
C VAL A 23 -1.11 41.24 0.17
N LEU A 24 -1.66 42.01 1.11
CA LEU A 24 -3.05 41.85 1.56
C LEU A 24 -4.05 42.06 0.41
N ARG A 25 -3.85 43.09 -0.43
CA ARG A 25 -4.70 43.34 -1.60
C ARG A 25 -4.62 42.21 -2.62
N ALA A 26 -3.42 41.69 -2.87
CA ALA A 26 -3.21 40.54 -3.75
C ALA A 26 -3.93 39.29 -3.22
N ILE A 27 -3.77 38.98 -1.92
CA ILE A 27 -4.46 37.86 -1.27
C ILE A 27 -5.98 38.01 -1.37
N LEU A 28 -6.53 39.18 -1.05
CA LEU A 28 -7.96 39.45 -1.16
C LEU A 28 -8.47 39.34 -2.61
N SER A 29 -7.65 39.73 -3.59
CA SER A 29 -7.99 39.57 -5.00
C SER A 29 -8.05 38.10 -5.42
N SER A 30 -7.13 37.26 -4.93
CA SER A 30 -7.10 35.83 -5.20
C SER A 30 -8.24 35.09 -4.48
N ILE A 31 -8.50 35.42 -3.21
CA ILE A 31 -9.58 34.80 -2.42
C ILE A 31 -10.96 35.09 -3.03
N ASN A 32 -11.16 36.27 -3.61
CA ASN A 32 -12.43 36.62 -4.24
C ASN A 32 -12.49 36.26 -5.73
N ASN A 33 -11.45 35.62 -6.28
CA ASN A 33 -11.43 35.21 -7.68
C ASN A 33 -12.13 33.85 -7.84
N PHE A 34 -13.30 33.87 -8.49
CA PHE A 34 -14.09 32.67 -8.77
C PHE A 34 -13.36 31.68 -9.70
N GLU A 35 -12.67 32.17 -10.72
CA GLU A 35 -11.94 31.34 -11.70
C GLU A 35 -10.81 30.58 -10.99
N PHE A 36 -10.07 31.25 -10.11
CA PHE A 36 -9.04 30.63 -9.29
C PHE A 36 -9.58 29.44 -8.48
N TRP A 37 -10.70 29.63 -7.76
CA TRP A 37 -11.28 28.55 -6.96
C TRP A 37 -11.83 27.41 -7.82
N HIS A 38 -12.39 27.73 -8.99
CA HIS A 38 -12.81 26.71 -9.94
C HIS A 38 -11.63 25.87 -10.43
N GLU A 39 -10.50 26.49 -10.78
CA GLU A 39 -9.27 25.78 -11.16
C GLU A 39 -8.72 24.91 -10.03
N VAL A 40 -8.75 25.41 -8.78
CA VAL A 40 -8.37 24.64 -7.59
C VAL A 40 -9.28 23.43 -7.40
N GLU A 41 -10.59 23.58 -7.64
CA GLU A 41 -11.54 22.47 -7.57
C GLU A 41 -11.26 21.42 -8.64
N MET A 42 -10.99 21.83 -9.88
CA MET A 42 -10.57 20.91 -10.95
C MET A 42 -9.30 20.14 -10.56
N LEU A 43 -8.30 20.84 -10.03
CA LEU A 43 -7.06 20.22 -9.57
C LEU A 43 -7.32 19.20 -8.46
N ALA A 44 -8.17 19.54 -7.48
CA ALA A 44 -8.56 18.63 -6.42
C ALA A 44 -9.24 17.36 -6.95
N LYS A 45 -10.11 17.48 -7.97
CA LYS A 45 -10.74 16.33 -8.63
C LYS A 45 -9.71 15.41 -9.29
N ILE A 46 -8.68 15.96 -9.95
CA ILE A 46 -7.60 15.19 -10.58
C ILE A 46 -6.73 14.49 -9.52
N LEU A 47 -6.40 15.18 -8.42
CA LEU A 47 -5.50 14.67 -7.38
C LEU A 47 -6.16 13.66 -6.45
N ARG A 48 -7.46 13.76 -6.19
CA ARG A 48 -8.17 12.89 -5.24
C ARG A 48 -8.03 11.38 -5.53
N PRO A 49 -8.13 10.88 -6.78
CA PRO A 49 -7.83 9.48 -7.10
C PRO A 49 -6.38 9.07 -6.76
N ILE A 50 -5.41 9.98 -6.93
CA ILE A 50 -4.00 9.74 -6.59
C ILE A 50 -3.84 9.65 -5.07
N GLU A 51 -4.38 10.62 -4.34
CA GLU A 51 -4.36 10.65 -2.87
C GLU A 51 -4.96 9.36 -2.29
N ASN A 52 -6.13 8.95 -2.80
CA ASN A 52 -6.76 7.70 -2.38
C ASN A 52 -5.87 6.48 -2.65
N ALA A 53 -5.20 6.45 -3.81
CA ALA A 53 -4.25 5.37 -4.13
C ALA A 53 -3.02 5.39 -3.22
N GLN A 54 -2.52 6.56 -2.82
CA GLN A 54 -1.42 6.72 -1.87
C GLN A 54 -1.81 6.21 -0.48
N ARG A 55 -2.94 6.69 0.07
CA ARG A 55 -3.47 6.20 1.35
C ARG A 55 -3.67 4.69 1.36
N CYS A 56 -4.28 4.14 0.29
CA CYS A 56 -4.43 2.70 0.12
C CYS A 56 -3.09 1.97 0.02
N SER A 57 -2.04 2.62 -0.45
CA SER A 57 -0.69 2.05 -0.49
C SER A 57 -0.02 2.07 0.87
N GLU A 58 -0.26 3.10 1.67
CA GLU A 58 0.34 3.28 2.98
C GLU A 58 -0.30 2.44 4.09
N ARG A 59 -1.47 1.86 3.83
CA ARG A 59 -2.17 0.98 4.80
C ARG A 59 -1.36 -0.26 5.15
N ASP A 60 -1.65 -0.82 6.34
CA ASP A 60 -1.08 -2.09 6.76
C ASP A 60 -1.42 -3.19 5.73
N HIS A 61 -0.43 -4.02 5.38
CA HIS A 61 -0.58 -5.15 4.44
C HIS A 61 -0.91 -4.79 2.98
N SER A 62 -0.71 -3.53 2.55
CA SER A 62 -0.71 -3.20 1.13
C SER A 62 0.33 -4.05 0.38
N CYS A 63 -0.13 -4.83 -0.61
CA CYS A 63 0.72 -5.78 -1.33
C CYS A 63 0.98 -5.38 -2.79
N VAL A 64 2.00 -6.00 -3.39
CA VAL A 64 2.39 -5.76 -4.80
C VAL A 64 1.26 -6.04 -5.80
N GLY A 65 0.32 -6.93 -5.47
CA GLY A 65 -0.84 -7.25 -6.32
C GLY A 65 -1.84 -6.12 -6.48
N GLU A 66 -1.79 -5.10 -5.61
CA GLU A 66 -2.72 -3.97 -5.65
C GLU A 66 -2.19 -2.77 -6.42
N VAL A 67 -0.90 -2.75 -6.78
CA VAL A 67 -0.25 -1.62 -7.44
C VAL A 67 -0.85 -1.35 -8.83
N ILE A 68 -0.97 -2.39 -9.67
CA ILE A 68 -1.58 -2.24 -10.99
C ILE A 68 -3.07 -1.85 -10.89
N PRO A 69 -3.91 -2.52 -10.10
CA PRO A 69 -5.30 -2.10 -9.88
C PRO A 69 -5.47 -0.64 -9.46
N ARG A 70 -4.57 -0.10 -8.61
CA ARG A 70 -4.61 1.30 -8.20
C ARG A 70 -4.39 2.24 -9.38
N TRP A 71 -3.39 1.96 -10.23
CA TRP A 71 -3.15 2.73 -11.45
C TRP A 71 -4.33 2.68 -12.44
N LEU A 72 -4.93 1.51 -12.62
CA LEU A 72 -6.13 1.35 -13.45
C LEU A 72 -7.34 2.09 -12.85
N THR A 73 -7.46 2.10 -11.53
CA THR A 73 -8.52 2.83 -10.83
C THR A 73 -8.36 4.33 -11.03
N ILE A 74 -7.16 4.90 -10.86
CA ILE A 74 -6.87 6.31 -11.13
C ILE A 74 -7.32 6.67 -12.56
N GLN A 75 -6.92 5.85 -13.54
CA GLN A 75 -7.32 6.06 -14.92
C GLN A 75 -8.84 6.06 -15.09
N SER A 76 -9.54 5.04 -14.56
CA SER A 76 -11.00 4.93 -14.70
C SER A 76 -11.74 6.13 -14.08
N ARG A 77 -11.18 6.73 -13.01
CA ARG A 77 -11.76 7.93 -12.39
C ARG A 77 -11.57 9.16 -13.26
N TRP A 78 -10.42 9.29 -13.91
CA TRP A 78 -10.19 10.38 -14.86
C TRP A 78 -11.01 10.22 -16.14
N ASP A 79 -11.14 9.01 -16.67
CA ASP A 79 -12.00 8.74 -17.84
C ASP A 79 -13.47 9.09 -17.53
N ALA A 80 -13.96 8.73 -16.33
CA ALA A 80 -15.30 9.12 -15.90
C ALA A 80 -15.48 10.66 -15.76
N LEU A 81 -14.43 11.39 -15.38
CA LEU A 81 -14.46 12.86 -15.33
C LEU A 81 -14.47 13.48 -16.74
N GLU A 82 -13.70 12.90 -17.68
CA GLU A 82 -13.69 13.31 -19.08
C GLU A 82 -15.05 13.04 -19.74
N GLU A 83 -15.63 11.86 -19.51
CA GLU A 83 -16.96 11.48 -20.01
C GLU A 83 -18.07 12.39 -19.46
N ALA A 84 -17.96 12.80 -18.19
CA ALA A 84 -18.90 13.75 -17.59
C ALA A 84 -18.79 15.16 -18.20
N ASN A 85 -17.65 15.49 -18.83
CA ASN A 85 -17.38 16.74 -19.54
C ASN A 85 -17.67 18.01 -18.70
N GLN A 86 -17.49 17.93 -17.37
CA GLN A 86 -17.77 19.03 -16.44
C GLN A 86 -16.61 20.03 -16.36
N ASP A 87 -15.39 19.60 -16.66
CA ASP A 87 -14.17 20.37 -16.46
C ASP A 87 -13.32 20.37 -17.76
N PRO A 88 -13.73 21.14 -18.80
CA PRO A 88 -13.16 21.06 -20.15
C PRO A 88 -11.74 21.61 -20.27
N LEU A 89 -11.26 22.34 -19.27
CA LEU A 89 -9.89 22.87 -19.21
C LEU A 89 -8.87 21.79 -18.87
N ILE A 90 -9.31 20.61 -18.40
CA ILE A 90 -8.41 19.52 -18.03
C ILE A 90 -7.91 18.81 -19.30
N ASN A 91 -6.59 18.75 -19.47
CA ASN A 91 -5.96 17.99 -20.54
C ASN A 91 -5.84 16.50 -20.17
N TYR A 92 -6.92 15.74 -20.31
CA TYR A 92 -6.95 14.30 -20.00
C TYR A 92 -5.97 13.47 -20.85
N SER A 93 -5.67 13.92 -22.07
CA SER A 93 -4.71 13.26 -22.94
C SER A 93 -3.29 13.27 -22.36
N GLU A 94 -2.89 14.41 -21.79
CA GLU A 94 -1.60 14.58 -21.12
C GLU A 94 -1.55 13.82 -19.80
N LEU A 95 -2.63 13.87 -19.00
CA LEU A 95 -2.75 13.08 -17.78
C LEU A 95 -2.57 11.57 -18.04
N ARG A 96 -3.20 11.05 -19.12
CA ARG A 96 -3.01 9.66 -19.56
C ARG A 96 -1.56 9.34 -19.87
N GLN A 97 -0.86 10.23 -20.59
CA GLN A 97 0.56 10.04 -20.93
C GLN A 97 1.43 9.98 -19.66
N TRP A 98 1.25 10.92 -18.73
CA TRP A 98 1.99 10.92 -17.46
C TRP A 98 1.71 9.68 -16.64
N ARG A 99 0.46 9.22 -16.59
CA ARG A 99 0.09 7.98 -15.90
C ARG A 99 0.82 6.77 -16.47
N VAL A 100 0.85 6.62 -17.80
CA VAL A 100 1.56 5.50 -18.45
C VAL A 100 3.05 5.56 -18.14
N GLN A 101 3.68 6.73 -18.23
CA GLN A 101 5.10 6.91 -17.92
C GLN A 101 5.42 6.60 -16.45
N ARG A 102 4.62 7.11 -15.51
CA ARG A 102 4.80 6.89 -14.08
C ARG A 102 4.57 5.44 -13.69
N MET A 103 3.49 4.83 -14.20
CA MET A 103 3.19 3.42 -13.97
C MET A 103 4.37 2.55 -14.45
N LYS A 104 4.86 2.76 -15.67
CA LYS A 104 6.02 2.02 -16.22
C LYS A 104 7.26 2.11 -15.33
N GLY A 105 7.51 3.27 -14.69
CA GLY A 105 8.64 3.47 -13.79
C GLY A 105 8.45 2.87 -12.39
N GLN A 106 7.21 2.56 -11.99
CA GLN A 106 6.89 2.04 -10.66
C GLN A 106 6.51 0.55 -10.67
N THR A 107 6.20 -0.02 -11.83
CA THR A 107 5.82 -1.43 -11.96
C THR A 107 6.94 -2.25 -12.61
N THR A 108 7.10 -3.46 -12.10
CA THR A 108 8.02 -4.49 -12.59
C THR A 108 7.25 -5.80 -12.77
N ASP A 109 7.90 -6.83 -13.31
CA ASP A 109 7.23 -8.06 -13.73
C ASP A 109 6.54 -8.81 -12.57
N ILE A 110 7.03 -8.68 -11.33
CA ILE A 110 6.35 -9.20 -10.12
C ILE A 110 4.96 -8.57 -9.91
N HIS A 111 4.78 -7.30 -10.24
CA HIS A 111 3.50 -6.60 -10.09
C HIS A 111 2.48 -7.12 -11.10
N HIS A 112 2.93 -7.35 -12.35
CA HIS A 112 2.10 -7.94 -13.39
C HIS A 112 1.74 -9.39 -13.08
N PHE A 113 2.69 -10.16 -12.58
CA PHE A 113 2.43 -11.53 -12.11
C PHE A 113 1.44 -11.54 -10.94
N ALA A 114 1.63 -10.69 -9.93
CA ALA A 114 0.72 -10.57 -8.79
C ALA A 114 -0.70 -10.19 -9.21
N PHE A 115 -0.85 -9.22 -10.12
CA PHE A 115 -2.13 -8.85 -10.68
C PHE A 115 -2.76 -9.99 -11.50
N ALA A 116 -1.93 -10.78 -12.20
CA ALA A 116 -2.40 -11.91 -12.97
C ALA A 116 -2.88 -13.10 -12.13
N LEU A 117 -2.42 -13.20 -10.88
CA LEU A 117 -2.85 -14.17 -9.87
C LEU A 117 -4.17 -13.77 -9.18
N ASP A 118 -4.73 -12.60 -9.48
CA ASP A 118 -6.03 -12.20 -8.97
C ASP A 118 -7.16 -12.95 -9.72
N PRO A 119 -8.02 -13.71 -9.02
CA PRO A 119 -9.12 -14.44 -9.63
C PRO A 119 -10.10 -13.54 -10.38
N ARG A 120 -10.24 -12.27 -9.96
CA ARG A 120 -11.12 -11.29 -10.60
C ARG A 120 -10.65 -10.92 -12.00
N THR A 121 -9.37 -11.11 -12.31
CA THR A 121 -8.85 -10.82 -13.65
C THR A 121 -8.99 -12.00 -14.62
N THR A 122 -9.55 -13.13 -14.17
CA THR A 122 -9.84 -14.31 -15.03
C THR A 122 -11.20 -14.23 -15.74
N ILE A 123 -11.97 -13.17 -15.50
CA ILE A 123 -13.29 -12.92 -16.10
C ILE A 123 -13.28 -11.66 -16.96
N GLY A 124 -14.27 -11.51 -17.85
CA GLY A 124 -14.43 -10.34 -18.70
C GLY A 124 -13.43 -10.30 -19.87
N GLU A 125 -12.92 -9.11 -20.19
CA GLU A 125 -11.93 -8.88 -21.27
C GLU A 125 -10.57 -9.54 -21.00
N GLY A 126 -10.35 -10.04 -19.77
CA GLY A 126 -9.11 -10.71 -19.39
C GLY A 126 -7.95 -9.72 -19.17
N LEU A 127 -6.72 -10.24 -19.23
CA LEU A 127 -5.51 -9.43 -19.08
C LEU A 127 -4.97 -9.04 -20.45
N GLY A 128 -4.46 -7.81 -20.55
CA GLY A 128 -3.73 -7.37 -21.74
C GLY A 128 -2.46 -8.19 -21.97
N LEU A 129 -2.05 -8.27 -23.24
CA LEU A 129 -0.90 -9.06 -23.69
C LEU A 129 0.40 -8.73 -22.92
N ASP A 130 0.69 -7.45 -22.69
CA ASP A 130 1.88 -7.01 -21.95
C ASP A 130 1.90 -7.57 -20.50
N THR A 131 0.75 -7.60 -19.83
CA THR A 131 0.70 -8.16 -18.47
C THR A 131 0.94 -9.66 -18.46
N MET A 132 0.38 -10.38 -19.43
CA MET A 132 0.62 -11.82 -19.57
C MET A 132 2.08 -12.13 -19.91
N GLU A 133 2.70 -11.36 -20.81
CA GLU A 133 4.11 -11.52 -21.17
C GLU A 133 5.04 -11.29 -19.96
N ARG A 134 4.78 -10.23 -19.18
CA ARG A 134 5.55 -9.93 -17.97
C ARG A 134 5.34 -10.96 -16.87
N ALA A 135 4.11 -11.42 -16.68
CA ALA A 135 3.80 -12.49 -15.75
C ALA A 135 4.56 -13.78 -16.11
N HIS A 136 4.62 -14.10 -17.41
CA HIS A 136 5.36 -15.22 -17.93
C HIS A 136 6.88 -15.06 -17.70
N ARG A 137 7.44 -13.89 -18.03
CA ARG A 137 8.87 -13.59 -17.81
C ARG A 137 9.25 -13.71 -16.32
N PHE A 138 8.40 -13.21 -15.42
CA PHE A 138 8.62 -13.37 -13.99
C PHE A 138 8.72 -14.85 -13.56
N LEU A 139 7.81 -15.70 -14.05
CA LEU A 139 7.86 -17.14 -13.76
C LEU A 139 9.15 -17.78 -14.28
N GLU A 140 9.53 -17.48 -15.52
CA GLU A 140 10.73 -18.02 -16.16
C GLU A 140 12.01 -17.62 -15.43
N GLU A 141 12.14 -16.35 -15.04
CA GLU A 141 13.36 -15.83 -14.38
C GLU A 141 13.50 -16.27 -12.91
N ASN A 142 12.39 -16.61 -12.23
CA ASN A 142 12.37 -16.87 -10.79
C ASN A 142 12.14 -18.35 -10.44
N THR A 143 12.14 -19.26 -11.41
CA THR A 143 11.93 -20.69 -11.18
C THR A 143 12.92 -21.53 -11.97
N SER A 144 13.20 -22.76 -11.52
CA SER A 144 14.02 -23.69 -12.29
C SER A 144 13.26 -24.22 -13.51
N ASN A 145 13.95 -24.68 -14.56
CA ASN A 145 13.31 -25.22 -15.77
C ASN A 145 12.29 -26.35 -15.47
N GLU A 146 12.58 -27.19 -14.48
CA GLU A 146 11.70 -28.28 -14.05
C GLU A 146 10.44 -27.77 -13.36
N GLU A 147 10.58 -26.78 -12.47
CA GLU A 147 9.46 -26.17 -11.76
C GLU A 147 8.61 -25.30 -12.69
N TYR A 148 9.26 -24.58 -13.59
CA TYR A 148 8.63 -23.67 -14.54
C TYR A 148 7.53 -24.35 -15.34
N GLN A 149 7.80 -25.53 -15.94
CA GLN A 149 6.82 -26.24 -16.76
C GLN A 149 5.55 -26.57 -15.97
N GLN A 150 5.72 -27.02 -14.73
CA GLN A 150 4.58 -27.32 -13.86
C GLN A 150 3.83 -26.06 -13.44
N LEU A 151 4.55 -25.05 -12.96
CA LEU A 151 3.96 -23.80 -12.46
C LEU A 151 3.24 -23.04 -13.56
N PHE A 152 3.83 -22.97 -14.75
CA PHE A 152 3.22 -22.35 -15.92
C PHE A 152 1.97 -23.11 -16.38
N GLY A 153 2.00 -24.46 -16.37
CA GLY A 153 0.81 -25.26 -16.66
C GLY A 153 -0.32 -25.10 -15.63
N GLU A 154 -0.01 -24.93 -14.35
CA GLU A 154 -0.99 -24.57 -13.32
C GLU A 154 -1.51 -23.14 -13.49
N PHE A 155 -0.64 -22.20 -13.86
CA PHE A 155 -0.99 -20.80 -14.13
C PHE A 155 -1.94 -20.69 -15.31
N CYS A 156 -1.64 -21.34 -16.44
CA CYS A 156 -2.52 -21.39 -17.61
C CYS A 156 -3.90 -21.97 -17.28
N ARG A 157 -3.97 -23.07 -16.51
CA ARG A 157 -5.25 -23.65 -16.07
C ARG A 157 -6.03 -22.71 -15.15
N PHE A 158 -5.36 -22.01 -14.25
CA PHE A 158 -5.97 -20.97 -13.42
C PHE A 158 -6.54 -19.83 -14.27
N ARG A 159 -5.76 -19.32 -15.23
CA ARG A 159 -6.16 -18.24 -16.14
C ARG A 159 -7.32 -18.65 -17.05
N ALA A 160 -7.31 -19.88 -17.55
CA ALA A 160 -8.37 -20.46 -18.39
C ALA A 160 -9.60 -20.91 -17.60
N ARG A 161 -9.52 -20.91 -16.25
CA ARG A 161 -10.55 -21.43 -15.34
C ARG A 161 -10.90 -22.89 -15.64
N GLU A 162 -9.87 -23.72 -15.78
CA GLU A 162 -10.00 -25.11 -16.19
C GLU A 162 -9.72 -26.12 -15.07
N GLY A 163 -10.34 -27.29 -15.18
CA GLY A 163 -10.16 -28.41 -14.26
C GLY A 163 -11.00 -28.30 -12.97
N ALA A 164 -10.84 -29.29 -12.10
CA ALA A 164 -11.67 -29.40 -10.88
C ALA A 164 -11.35 -28.31 -9.83
N LEU A 165 -10.09 -27.84 -9.78
CA LEU A 165 -9.64 -26.87 -8.78
C LEU A 165 -9.81 -25.41 -9.23
N PHE A 166 -9.58 -25.11 -10.51
CA PHE A 166 -9.71 -23.74 -11.06
C PHE A 166 -10.95 -23.56 -11.93
N GLY A 167 -11.83 -24.55 -12.02
CA GLY A 167 -13.07 -24.47 -12.78
C GLY A 167 -14.00 -23.35 -12.30
N PRO A 168 -15.03 -22.97 -13.08
CA PRO A 168 -15.98 -21.93 -12.70
C PRO A 168 -16.74 -22.20 -11.40
N THR A 169 -16.84 -23.47 -11.00
CA THR A 169 -17.48 -23.93 -9.76
C THR A 169 -16.55 -23.85 -8.54
N SER A 170 -15.28 -23.47 -8.73
CA SER A 170 -14.29 -23.37 -7.68
C SER A 170 -14.65 -22.33 -6.63
N ARG A 171 -14.23 -22.60 -5.39
CA ARG A 171 -14.42 -21.74 -4.22
C ARG A 171 -13.86 -20.33 -4.43
N ILE A 172 -12.77 -20.22 -5.20
CA ILE A 172 -12.10 -18.95 -5.53
C ILE A 172 -12.93 -18.00 -6.42
N TYR A 173 -14.05 -18.47 -6.95
CA TYR A 173 -15.00 -17.64 -7.71
C TYR A 173 -16.36 -17.50 -7.02
N ARG A 174 -16.79 -18.52 -6.27
CA ARG A 174 -18.11 -18.54 -5.60
C ARG A 174 -18.19 -17.67 -4.35
N GLU A 175 -17.10 -17.61 -3.57
CA GLU A 175 -17.06 -16.91 -2.27
C GLU A 175 -16.46 -15.51 -2.35
N GLN A 176 -16.39 -14.90 -3.55
CA GLN A 176 -15.90 -13.52 -3.64
C GLN A 176 -16.75 -12.61 -2.74
N PRO A 177 -16.12 -11.85 -1.80
CA PRO A 177 -16.85 -10.98 -0.90
C PRO A 177 -17.69 -10.00 -1.71
N LYS A 178 -19.02 -10.03 -1.49
CA LYS A 178 -19.95 -9.05 -2.07
C LYS A 178 -20.01 -7.76 -1.24
N THR A 179 -19.36 -7.75 -0.07
CA THR A 179 -19.40 -6.66 0.89
C THR A 179 -18.22 -5.69 0.69
N PRO A 180 -18.46 -4.37 0.66
CA PRO A 180 -17.42 -3.35 0.44
C PRO A 180 -16.28 -3.33 1.48
N HIS A 181 -16.52 -3.87 2.67
CA HIS A 181 -15.64 -3.72 3.83
C HIS A 181 -14.56 -4.81 3.97
N THR A 182 -14.60 -5.87 3.17
CA THR A 182 -13.56 -6.92 3.22
C THR A 182 -12.45 -6.55 2.24
N PRO A 183 -11.21 -6.29 2.69
CA PRO A 183 -10.10 -6.03 1.78
C PRO A 183 -9.93 -7.22 0.84
N SER A 184 -10.11 -7.00 -0.46
CA SER A 184 -10.12 -8.07 -1.47
C SER A 184 -8.88 -8.96 -1.45
N HIS A 185 -7.77 -8.43 -0.95
CA HIS A 185 -6.49 -9.13 -0.84
C HIS A 185 -6.52 -10.32 0.13
N TYR A 186 -7.20 -10.21 1.27
CA TYR A 186 -7.29 -11.31 2.26
C TYR A 186 -8.00 -12.54 1.67
N TYR A 187 -9.07 -12.30 0.92
CA TYR A 187 -9.77 -13.35 0.20
C TYR A 187 -8.85 -14.06 -0.80
N ILE A 188 -8.09 -13.29 -1.58
CA ILE A 188 -7.17 -13.83 -2.58
C ILE A 188 -6.11 -14.70 -1.90
N LEU A 189 -5.49 -14.22 -0.83
CA LEU A 189 -4.50 -15.00 -0.06
C LEU A 189 -5.11 -16.28 0.53
N SER A 190 -6.29 -16.22 1.12
CA SER A 190 -6.99 -17.39 1.67
C SER A 190 -7.28 -18.43 0.59
N ALA A 191 -7.71 -18.00 -0.60
CA ALA A 191 -7.99 -18.90 -1.71
C ALA A 191 -6.72 -19.59 -2.23
N TRP A 192 -5.60 -18.86 -2.34
CA TRP A 192 -4.31 -19.47 -2.62
C TRP A 192 -3.83 -20.39 -1.49
N GLY A 193 -4.12 -20.07 -0.22
CA GLY A 193 -3.89 -20.95 0.93
C GLY A 193 -4.62 -22.30 0.79
N TYR A 194 -5.89 -22.27 0.41
CA TYR A 194 -6.67 -23.47 0.12
C TYR A 194 -6.08 -24.29 -1.04
N PHE A 195 -5.63 -23.63 -2.12
CA PHE A 195 -5.00 -24.36 -3.20
C PHE A 195 -3.66 -24.99 -2.80
N GLY A 196 -2.91 -24.34 -1.91
CA GLY A 196 -1.72 -24.92 -1.30
C GLY A 196 -2.03 -26.20 -0.53
N SER A 197 -3.12 -26.23 0.26
CA SER A 197 -3.53 -27.45 0.99
C SER A 197 -4.01 -28.57 0.06
N MET A 198 -4.50 -28.22 -1.13
CA MET A 198 -4.87 -29.17 -2.19
C MET A 198 -3.69 -29.62 -3.07
N GLY A 199 -2.45 -29.19 -2.75
CA GLY A 199 -1.24 -29.63 -3.45
C GLY A 199 -0.89 -28.87 -4.73
N VAL A 200 -1.52 -27.71 -4.98
CA VAL A 200 -1.16 -26.83 -6.10
C VAL A 200 0.20 -26.19 -5.82
N LYS A 201 1.20 -26.42 -6.68
CA LYS A 201 2.55 -25.87 -6.48
C LYS A 201 2.59 -24.35 -6.67
N LEU A 202 1.83 -23.85 -7.64
CA LEU A 202 1.69 -22.41 -7.92
C LEU A 202 1.22 -21.63 -6.70
N ALA A 203 0.40 -22.23 -5.84
CA ALA A 203 -0.10 -21.59 -4.63
C ALA A 203 1.00 -21.13 -3.69
N THR A 204 2.11 -21.88 -3.59
CA THR A 204 3.24 -21.49 -2.73
C THR A 204 3.90 -20.21 -3.24
N LEU A 205 4.12 -20.11 -4.56
CA LEU A 205 4.67 -18.92 -5.17
C LEU A 205 3.69 -17.75 -5.12
N ALA A 206 2.40 -18.02 -5.40
CA ALA A 206 1.35 -17.01 -5.38
C ALA A 206 1.19 -16.37 -4.00
N ARG A 207 1.18 -17.17 -2.93
CA ARG A 207 1.13 -16.64 -1.55
C ARG A 207 2.31 -15.75 -1.23
N ARG A 208 3.53 -16.12 -1.65
CA ARG A 208 4.72 -15.29 -1.43
C ARG A 208 4.63 -13.97 -2.17
N VAL A 209 4.33 -14.03 -3.47
CA VAL A 209 4.21 -12.82 -4.29
C VAL A 209 3.11 -11.90 -3.75
N LEU A 210 1.94 -12.45 -3.45
CA LEU A 210 0.81 -11.66 -2.92
C LEU A 210 1.01 -11.24 -1.46
N GLY A 211 1.86 -11.92 -0.70
CA GLY A 211 2.24 -11.52 0.66
C GLY A 211 3.31 -10.42 0.70
N SER A 212 4.01 -10.18 -0.42
CA SER A 212 5.04 -9.14 -0.51
C SER A 212 4.45 -7.74 -0.40
N LEU A 213 5.08 -6.92 0.43
CA LEU A 213 4.73 -5.52 0.64
C LEU A 213 4.92 -4.69 -0.63
N ALA A 214 4.02 -3.72 -0.85
CA ALA A 214 4.04 -2.86 -2.03
C ALA A 214 5.07 -1.72 -1.96
N ASN A 215 5.51 -1.33 -0.76
CA ASN A 215 6.33 -0.13 -0.55
C ASN A 215 7.13 -0.18 0.76
N SER A 216 7.91 0.87 1.00
CA SER A 216 8.77 1.08 2.17
C SER A 216 8.06 1.65 3.40
N VAL A 217 6.74 1.90 3.35
CA VAL A 217 6.00 2.56 4.44
C VAL A 217 6.12 1.81 5.77
N PRO A 218 6.09 0.46 5.82
CA PRO A 218 6.35 -0.27 7.07
C PRO A 218 7.73 0.04 7.68
N SER A 219 8.75 0.27 6.83
CA SER A 219 10.07 0.70 7.28
C SER A 219 10.06 2.14 7.77
N GLU A 220 9.33 3.04 7.11
CA GLU A 220 9.15 4.43 7.55
C GLU A 220 8.46 4.51 8.91
N ARG A 221 7.41 3.72 9.14
CA ARG A 221 6.77 3.57 10.46
C ARG A 221 7.78 3.10 11.52
N SER A 222 8.68 2.19 11.16
CA SER A 222 9.76 1.72 12.03
C SER A 222 10.79 2.81 12.34
N PHE A 223 11.14 3.65 11.36
CA PHE A 223 12.04 4.79 11.56
C PHE A 223 11.41 5.90 12.40
N SER A 224 10.11 6.18 12.19
CA SER A 224 9.34 7.10 13.03
C SER A 224 9.27 6.62 14.47
N ALA A 225 9.04 5.32 14.69
CA ALA A 225 9.10 4.72 16.02
C ALA A 225 10.50 4.86 16.66
N THR A 226 11.57 4.68 15.88
CA THR A 226 12.93 4.92 16.36
C THR A 226 13.13 6.36 16.82
N ASN A 227 12.66 7.36 16.06
CA ASN A 227 12.74 8.77 16.45
C ASN A 227 11.95 9.07 17.73
N TYR A 228 10.82 8.40 17.94
CA TYR A 228 10.03 8.51 19.16
C TYR A 228 10.76 7.91 20.38
N LEU A 229 11.33 6.71 20.24
CA LEU A 229 12.02 5.96 21.30
C LEU A 229 13.38 6.58 21.65
N HIS A 230 14.03 7.17 20.66
CA HIS A 230 15.37 7.72 20.77
C HIS A 230 15.42 9.11 20.13
N CYS A 231 15.65 10.13 20.96
CA CYS A 231 16.06 11.45 20.49
C CYS A 231 17.44 11.79 21.05
N LYS A 232 18.34 12.30 20.19
CA LYS A 232 19.75 12.57 20.53
C LYS A 232 19.92 13.52 21.73
N LEU A 233 18.90 14.30 22.05
CA LEU A 233 18.89 15.33 23.10
C LEU A 233 18.41 14.82 24.47
N ARG A 234 17.49 13.84 24.53
CA ARG A 234 16.84 13.41 25.79
C ARG A 234 17.18 11.97 26.18
N ASN A 235 17.20 11.06 25.21
CA ASN A 235 17.44 9.63 25.42
C ASN A 235 18.52 9.16 24.43
N ARG A 236 19.80 9.35 24.79
CA ARG A 236 20.92 8.94 23.93
C ARG A 236 21.25 7.47 24.16
N LEU A 237 20.77 6.61 23.27
CA LEU A 237 21.09 5.19 23.24
C LEU A 237 22.20 4.94 22.22
N SER A 238 22.95 3.84 22.39
CA SER A 238 23.84 3.38 21.32
C SER A 238 23.01 2.83 20.16
N PRO A 239 23.52 2.82 18.90
CA PRO A 239 22.80 2.27 17.75
C PRO A 239 22.26 0.85 18.01
N LEU A 240 23.07 -0.03 18.59
CA LEU A 240 22.67 -1.40 18.92
C LEU A 240 21.51 -1.45 19.93
N SER A 241 21.52 -0.58 20.94
CA SER A 241 20.43 -0.51 21.91
C SER A 241 19.16 0.08 21.30
N THR A 242 19.29 1.09 20.44
CA THR A 242 18.17 1.67 19.68
C THR A 242 17.50 0.61 18.81
N ASP A 243 18.28 -0.14 18.03
CA ASP A 243 17.76 -1.19 17.15
C ASP A 243 17.00 -2.27 17.94
N LYS A 244 17.55 -2.71 19.07
CA LYS A 244 16.89 -3.68 19.96
C LYS A 244 15.57 -3.14 20.50
N VAL A 245 15.55 -1.91 20.98
CA VAL A 245 14.34 -1.30 21.54
C VAL A 245 13.28 -1.08 20.46
N THR A 246 13.66 -0.61 19.27
CA THR A 246 12.74 -0.50 18.12
C THR A 246 12.18 -1.86 17.72
N PHE A 247 13.03 -2.90 17.65
CA PHE A 247 12.59 -4.26 17.37
C PHE A 247 11.59 -4.77 18.42
N ILE A 248 11.89 -4.61 19.71
CA ILE A 248 10.98 -5.00 20.80
C ILE A 248 9.67 -4.22 20.70
N TYR A 249 9.74 -2.91 20.48
CA TYR A 249 8.57 -2.04 20.36
C TYR A 249 7.64 -2.48 19.23
N MET A 250 8.17 -2.62 18.01
CA MET A 250 7.38 -3.03 16.84
C MET A 250 6.78 -4.42 17.01
N ASN A 251 7.57 -5.39 17.47
CA ASN A 251 7.07 -6.75 17.68
C ASN A 251 6.07 -6.83 18.84
N SER A 252 6.23 -6.04 19.90
CA SER A 252 5.27 -6.03 21.01
C SER A 252 3.87 -5.62 20.55
N ARG A 253 3.78 -4.68 19.60
CA ARG A 253 2.51 -4.24 19.00
C ARG A 253 1.89 -5.37 18.17
N VAL A 254 2.69 -6.03 17.35
CA VAL A 254 2.25 -7.21 16.57
C VAL A 254 1.75 -8.32 17.49
N LEU A 255 2.50 -8.64 18.55
CA LEU A 255 2.11 -9.68 19.52
C LEU A 255 0.84 -9.30 20.29
N LYS A 256 0.64 -8.02 20.64
CA LYS A 256 -0.61 -7.55 21.24
C LYS A 256 -1.80 -7.76 20.29
N ARG A 257 -1.64 -7.45 19.00
CA ARG A 257 -2.64 -7.71 17.95
C ARG A 257 -2.92 -9.21 17.77
N LEU A 258 -1.91 -10.07 17.93
CA LEU A 258 -2.12 -11.53 17.83
C LEU A 258 -2.86 -12.11 19.04
N LYS A 259 -2.71 -11.53 20.23
CA LYS A 259 -3.43 -12.01 21.43
C LYS A 259 -4.94 -11.81 21.36
N THR A 260 -5.41 -10.89 20.52
CA THR A 260 -6.85 -10.69 20.31
C THR A 260 -7.43 -11.71 19.31
N VAL A 261 -6.59 -12.48 18.63
CA VAL A 261 -7.01 -13.52 17.67
C VAL A 261 -7.40 -14.80 18.40
N LYS A 262 -8.65 -15.27 18.18
CA LYS A 262 -9.22 -16.45 18.85
C LYS A 262 -8.43 -17.75 18.58
N ASP A 263 -7.83 -17.88 17.41
CA ASP A 263 -6.97 -19.00 17.00
C ASP A 263 -5.52 -18.51 16.82
N ASN A 264 -4.86 -18.13 17.92
CA ASN A 264 -3.50 -17.57 17.89
C ASN A 264 -2.44 -18.64 17.53
N PRO A 265 -1.76 -18.56 16.37
CA PRO A 265 -0.74 -19.53 15.98
C PRO A 265 0.57 -19.35 16.75
N ALA A 266 0.72 -18.31 17.57
CA ALA A 266 1.92 -18.09 18.37
C ALA A 266 2.07 -19.12 19.51
N GLU A 267 0.96 -19.66 20.04
CA GLU A 267 1.00 -20.66 21.12
C GLU A 267 1.72 -21.97 20.76
N PRO A 268 1.54 -22.55 19.54
CA PRO A 268 2.30 -23.73 19.13
C PRO A 268 3.72 -23.45 18.57
N MET A 269 4.10 -22.19 18.30
CA MET A 269 5.34 -21.85 17.56
C MET A 269 6.54 -21.51 18.46
N VAL A 270 6.89 -22.38 19.41
CA VAL A 270 8.10 -22.22 20.22
C VAL A 270 9.36 -22.42 19.36
N VAL A 271 9.92 -21.33 18.87
CA VAL A 271 11.26 -21.30 18.26
C VAL A 271 12.30 -21.16 19.37
N LYS A 272 13.11 -22.21 19.60
CA LYS A 272 14.14 -22.22 20.65
C LYS A 272 15.32 -21.29 20.34
N ASN A 273 15.67 -21.12 19.06
CA ASN A 273 16.71 -20.19 18.60
C ASN A 273 16.39 -19.73 17.17
N TRP A 274 16.29 -18.41 16.97
CA TRP A 274 16.01 -17.79 15.66
C TRP A 274 17.18 -17.85 14.68
N GLU A 275 18.42 -17.96 15.18
CA GLU A 275 19.64 -17.97 14.35
C GLU A 275 19.85 -19.32 13.62
N THR A 276 19.18 -20.38 14.08
CA THR A 276 19.35 -21.74 13.56
C THR A 276 18.09 -22.30 12.90
N VAL A 277 17.07 -21.48 12.66
CA VAL A 277 15.83 -21.93 12.02
C VAL A 277 16.07 -22.10 10.52
N ASP A 278 15.77 -23.29 9.99
CA ASP A 278 15.84 -23.52 8.56
C ASP A 278 14.78 -22.70 7.78
N VAL A 279 15.07 -22.42 6.51
CA VAL A 279 14.19 -21.62 5.64
C VAL A 279 12.81 -22.24 5.50
N ALA A 280 12.70 -23.57 5.44
CA ALA A 280 11.40 -24.24 5.30
C ALA A 280 10.50 -24.00 6.52
N ARG A 281 11.09 -23.96 7.72
CA ARG A 281 10.40 -23.66 8.97
C ARG A 281 10.07 -22.18 9.10
N LEU A 282 10.93 -21.27 8.66
CA LEU A 282 10.61 -19.84 8.57
C LEU A 282 9.40 -19.59 7.65
N VAL A 283 9.36 -20.26 6.49
CA VAL A 283 8.22 -20.16 5.55
C VAL A 283 6.92 -20.67 6.19
N LYS A 284 6.98 -21.74 6.99
CA LYS A 284 5.79 -22.21 7.73
C LYS A 284 5.32 -21.21 8.77
N ILE A 285 6.26 -20.55 9.46
CA ILE A 285 5.95 -19.48 10.44
C ILE A 285 5.31 -18.29 9.74
N GLU A 286 5.89 -17.83 8.65
CA GLU A 286 5.36 -16.73 7.85
C GLU A 286 3.94 -17.04 7.34
N ASN A 287 3.73 -18.23 6.78
CA ASN A 287 2.41 -18.64 6.30
C ASN A 287 1.37 -18.70 7.43
N ALA A 288 1.73 -19.26 8.59
CA ALA A 288 0.83 -19.32 9.75
C ALA A 288 0.47 -17.91 10.24
N PHE A 289 1.44 -17.00 10.28
CA PHE A 289 1.24 -15.61 10.66
C PHE A 289 0.32 -14.88 9.66
N GLN A 290 0.56 -15.05 8.35
CA GLN A 290 -0.33 -14.52 7.31
C GLN A 290 -1.76 -15.04 7.45
N ASP A 291 -1.94 -16.34 7.72
CA ASP A 291 -3.24 -16.98 7.84
C ASP A 291 -4.01 -16.48 9.08
N SER A 292 -3.33 -16.21 10.20
CA SER A 292 -3.98 -15.70 11.41
C SER A 292 -4.47 -14.26 11.31
N ILE A 293 -3.83 -13.42 10.49
CA ILE A 293 -4.27 -12.03 10.26
C ILE A 293 -5.53 -12.01 9.37
N VAL A 294 -5.64 -12.96 8.44
CA VAL A 294 -6.77 -13.09 7.51
C VAL A 294 -8.09 -13.44 8.24
N VAL A 295 -8.04 -14.21 9.33
CA VAL A 295 -9.22 -14.69 10.06
C VAL A 295 -9.96 -13.57 10.81
N ASP A 296 -9.27 -12.50 11.20
CA ASP A 296 -9.85 -11.42 12.02
C ASP A 296 -10.05 -10.09 11.27
N GLY A 297 -9.63 -9.98 9.99
CA GLY A 297 -9.90 -8.82 9.12
C GLY A 297 -11.39 -8.50 8.87
N TRP A 298 -12.30 -9.19 9.55
CA TRP A 298 -13.75 -9.01 9.51
C TRP A 298 -14.27 -7.97 10.51
N GLY A 299 -13.41 -7.34 11.33
CA GLY A 299 -13.87 -6.45 12.41
C GLY A 299 -12.98 -5.28 12.83
N TRP A 300 -11.95 -4.90 12.08
CA TRP A 300 -11.04 -3.81 12.49
C TRP A 300 -11.30 -2.53 11.70
N GLU A 301 -12.00 -1.58 12.32
CA GLU A 301 -11.94 -0.18 11.94
C GLU A 301 -10.58 0.40 12.34
N GLU A 302 -10.00 1.20 11.45
CA GLU A 302 -8.67 1.79 11.55
C GLU A 302 -8.67 3.02 12.48
N THR A 303 -9.24 2.91 13.69
CA THR A 303 -9.40 4.04 14.64
C THR A 303 -8.23 4.24 15.60
N ASP A 304 -7.25 3.33 15.66
CA ASP A 304 -6.22 3.38 16.72
C ASP A 304 -4.91 4.08 16.32
N LEU A 305 -4.91 4.89 15.25
CA LEU A 305 -3.72 5.66 14.84
C LEU A 305 -3.76 7.14 15.22
N GLU A 306 -4.88 7.66 15.71
CA GLU A 306 -4.97 9.08 16.13
C GLU A 306 -5.01 9.30 17.65
N ASP A 307 -5.22 8.26 18.48
CA ASP A 307 -5.49 8.47 19.92
C ASP A 307 -4.43 7.92 20.90
N SER A 308 -3.23 7.55 20.44
CA SER A 308 -2.15 7.15 21.37
C SER A 308 -1.35 8.35 21.92
N GLY A 309 -2.06 9.45 22.20
CA GLY A 309 -1.53 10.62 22.89
C GLY A 309 -1.57 10.50 24.42
N ASP A 310 -2.45 9.66 24.97
CA ASP A 310 -2.69 9.63 26.41
C ASP A 310 -2.24 8.33 27.11
N ASP A 311 -1.52 8.56 28.20
CA ASP A 311 -1.29 7.71 29.36
C ASP A 311 -0.60 6.35 29.17
N MET A 312 0.73 6.41 29.10
CA MET A 312 1.53 5.46 29.89
C MET A 312 2.07 6.17 31.12
N ASP A 313 1.29 6.10 32.20
CA ASP A 313 1.72 6.35 33.56
C ASP A 313 2.78 5.31 33.93
N ILE A 314 4.05 5.72 33.88
CA ILE A 314 5.17 4.93 34.41
C ILE A 314 5.33 5.34 35.88
N GLY A 315 4.37 4.88 36.69
CA GLY A 315 4.36 5.05 38.14
C GLY A 315 4.38 3.69 38.84
N GLN A 316 5.48 3.47 39.58
CA GLN A 316 5.82 2.38 40.51
C GLN A 316 6.55 1.16 39.95
#